data_AF-A0A8I0VK34-F1
#
_entry.id   AF-A0A8I0VK34-F1
#
_cell.length_a   1.000
_cell.length_b   1.000
_cell.length_c   1.000
_cell.angle_alpha   90.00
_cell.angle_beta   90.00
_cell.angle_gamma   90.00
#
_symmetry.space_group_name_H-M   'P 1'
#
loop_
_entity.id
_entity.type
_entity.pdbx_description
1 polymer ?
#
loop_
_entity_poly.entity_id
_entity_poly.type
_entity_poly.pdbx_seq_one_letter_code
_entity_poly.pdbx_strand_id
1 'polypeptide(L)'
;MGHGVKAVVVLTVGLLVGCAMGVNRTYIHQDLKDKDPIIVAVLPFENLSNSPTAGISVAQLFNTELLASGHFCLLEESSMRRQLIGLKVDVDRLADVSIARDVGRGLFVDAVLTGSVSEFSYQHGLREEPAVGFNIQLVRINDGVVLWRASQSLMGSGFLSRESIYYTAQKAVHNAVVWLSGDGNRNEASELKAPPPPGKWVGVGMPEKTGQRDQGEDSGDPRIQENDLLPGKKMIQACADLFIQRSLAMKKAEDEAKARENAEKAAAEKKDKKQDPKTVADDLLELNLPPK
;
A
#
# COMPACT_ATOMS: atom_id res chain seq x y z
N MET A 1 38.46 -45.83 22.89
CA MET A 1 37.68 -45.73 21.64
C MET A 1 36.51 -44.71 21.67
N GLY A 2 36.04 -44.22 22.83
CA GLY A 2 34.85 -43.34 22.89
C GLY A 2 35.04 -41.84 22.58
N HIS A 3 36.26 -41.31 22.59
CA HIS A 3 36.51 -39.88 22.37
C HIS A 3 36.48 -39.50 20.88
N GLY A 4 36.92 -40.40 19.99
CA GLY A 4 36.89 -40.19 18.54
C GLY A 4 35.47 -40.10 17.97
N VAL A 5 34.55 -40.93 18.47
CA VAL A 5 33.15 -40.93 18.02
C VAL A 5 32.43 -39.64 18.40
N LYS A 6 32.68 -39.13 19.62
CA LYS A 6 32.11 -37.84 20.07
C LYS A 6 32.64 -36.65 19.26
N ALA A 7 33.94 -36.64 18.96
CA ALA A 7 34.55 -35.58 18.16
C ALA A 7 34.03 -35.57 16.71
N VAL A 8 33.85 -36.76 16.11
CA VAL A 8 33.29 -36.89 14.77
C VAL A 8 31.83 -36.42 14.74
N VAL A 9 30.99 -36.85 15.68
CA VAL A 9 29.57 -36.43 15.74
C VAL A 9 29.43 -34.91 15.93
N VAL A 10 30.26 -34.28 16.77
CA VAL A 10 30.26 -32.82 16.95
C VAL A 10 30.71 -32.09 15.69
N LEU A 11 31.70 -32.62 14.97
CA LEU A 11 32.16 -32.06 13.70
C LEU A 11 31.08 -32.17 12.60
N THR A 12 30.35 -33.28 12.53
CA THR A 12 29.28 -33.48 11.54
C THR A 12 28.04 -32.63 11.83
N VAL A 13 27.71 -32.40 13.11
CA VAL A 13 26.59 -31.52 13.51
C VAL A 13 26.94 -30.03 13.30
N GLY A 14 28.21 -29.64 13.46
CA GLY A 14 28.67 -28.27 13.22
C GLY A 14 28.64 -27.84 11.74
N LEU A 15 28.73 -28.78 10.80
CA LEU A 15 28.76 -28.51 9.36
C LEU A 15 27.37 -28.26 8.72
N LEU A 16 26.27 -28.48 9.45
CA LEU A 16 24.90 -28.34 8.91
C LEU A 16 24.25 -26.97 9.15
N VAL A 17 24.97 -26.01 9.75
CA VAL A 17 24.47 -24.64 9.93
C VAL A 17 24.81 -23.81 8.68
N GLY A 18 24.21 -24.18 7.54
CA GLY A 18 24.23 -23.36 6.33
C GLY A 18 23.24 -22.21 6.46
N CYS A 19 23.73 -20.99 6.64
CA CYS A 19 22.89 -19.79 6.66
C CYS A 19 22.31 -19.54 5.25
N ALA A 20 20.99 -19.67 5.10
CA ALA A 20 20.28 -19.07 3.98
C ALA A 20 20.23 -17.55 4.21
N MET A 21 21.24 -16.83 3.72
CA MET A 21 21.29 -15.37 3.80
C MET A 21 20.50 -14.76 2.63
N GLY A 22 19.23 -14.45 2.87
CA GLY A 22 18.52 -13.47 2.03
C GLY A 22 19.13 -12.08 2.29
N VAL A 23 19.47 -11.36 1.23
CA VAL A 23 19.91 -9.97 1.35
C VAL A 23 18.69 -9.06 1.42
N ASN A 24 18.40 -8.54 2.62
CA ASN A 24 17.40 -7.50 2.80
C ASN A 24 18.11 -6.14 2.90
N ARG A 25 17.73 -5.20 2.04
CA ARG A 25 18.20 -3.81 2.12
C ARG A 25 17.02 -2.88 2.24
N THR A 26 16.97 -2.12 3.33
CA THR A 26 15.94 -1.11 3.58
C THR A 26 16.56 0.27 3.76
N TYR A 27 15.83 1.30 3.34
CA TYR A 27 16.15 2.71 3.56
C TYR A 27 14.90 3.39 4.12
N ILE A 28 15.05 4.19 5.18
CA ILE A 28 13.96 4.96 5.80
C ILE A 28 14.40 6.42 5.90
N HIS A 29 13.61 7.33 5.34
CA HIS A 29 13.79 8.77 5.47
C HIS A 29 13.30 9.27 6.83
N GLN A 30 13.92 10.32 7.37
CA GLN A 30 13.62 10.84 8.72
C GLN A 30 12.18 11.33 8.85
N ASP A 31 11.66 12.02 7.84
CA ASP A 31 10.29 12.54 7.81
C ASP A 31 9.19 11.46 7.88
N LEU A 32 9.50 10.18 7.64
CA LEU A 32 8.53 9.10 7.86
C LEU A 32 8.33 8.81 9.36
N LYS A 33 9.25 9.27 10.21
CA LYS A 33 9.18 9.10 11.67
C LYS A 33 8.28 10.16 12.33
N ASP A 34 7.94 11.22 11.61
CA ASP A 34 7.00 12.23 12.06
C ASP A 34 5.59 11.62 12.01
N LYS A 35 4.88 11.66 13.15
CA LYS A 35 3.72 10.78 13.46
C LYS A 35 2.41 11.18 12.79
N ASP A 36 2.43 12.08 11.82
CA ASP A 36 1.20 12.51 11.17
C ASP A 36 0.69 11.40 10.25
N PRO A 37 -0.62 11.07 10.32
CA PRO A 37 -1.21 10.07 9.44
C PRO A 37 -1.09 10.56 8.00
N ILE A 38 -0.53 9.72 7.13
CA ILE A 38 -0.44 9.97 5.69
C ILE A 38 -1.36 9.03 4.93
N ILE A 39 -2.03 9.54 3.88
CA ILE A 39 -2.77 8.72 2.94
C ILE A 39 -1.79 8.12 1.94
N VAL A 40 -1.78 6.79 1.87
CA VAL A 40 -0.92 6.02 0.98
C VAL A 40 -1.77 5.24 -0.02
N ALA A 41 -1.45 5.34 -1.30
CA ALA A 41 -1.97 4.41 -2.31
C ALA A 41 -0.91 3.35 -2.64
N VAL A 42 -1.30 2.08 -2.59
CA VAL A 42 -0.49 0.99 -3.14
C VAL A 42 -0.83 0.83 -4.61
N LEU A 43 0.09 1.25 -5.47
CA LEU A 43 -0.08 1.12 -6.90
C LEU A 43 0.15 -0.34 -7.35
N PRO A 44 -0.47 -0.79 -8.45
CA PRO A 44 -0.08 -2.05 -9.07
C PRO A 44 1.41 -2.01 -9.41
N PHE A 45 2.15 -3.05 -9.04
CA PHE A 45 3.57 -3.12 -9.31
C PHE A 45 3.84 -3.56 -10.74
N GLU A 46 4.91 -2.99 -11.32
CA GLU A 46 5.45 -3.44 -12.59
C GLU A 46 5.85 -4.90 -12.48
N ASN A 47 5.56 -5.68 -13.52
CA ASN A 47 5.87 -7.10 -13.54
C ASN A 47 7.05 -7.38 -14.47
N LEU A 48 8.22 -7.59 -13.86
CA LEU A 48 9.45 -7.98 -14.55
C LEU A 48 9.69 -9.49 -14.50
N SER A 49 8.74 -10.25 -13.95
CA SER A 49 8.80 -11.71 -13.83
C SER A 49 8.07 -12.40 -15.01
N ASN A 50 8.26 -13.71 -15.13
CA ASN A 50 7.54 -14.52 -16.11
C ASN A 50 6.10 -14.88 -15.68
N SER A 51 5.69 -14.57 -14.45
CA SER A 51 4.36 -14.90 -13.95
C SER A 51 3.38 -13.76 -14.22
N PRO A 52 2.28 -13.96 -14.97
CA PRO A 52 1.37 -12.88 -15.37
C PRO A 52 0.76 -12.09 -14.22
N THR A 53 0.61 -12.71 -13.05
CA THR A 53 -0.09 -12.10 -11.90
C THR A 53 0.86 -11.50 -10.87
N ALA A 54 2.18 -11.64 -11.01
CA ALA A 54 3.13 -11.36 -9.95
C ALA A 54 3.02 -9.93 -9.37
N GLY A 55 3.00 -8.92 -10.24
CA GLY A 55 2.89 -7.52 -9.83
C GLY A 55 1.63 -7.22 -9.01
N ILE A 56 0.48 -7.73 -9.46
CA ILE A 56 -0.80 -7.56 -8.77
C ILE A 56 -0.84 -8.36 -7.46
N SER A 57 -0.37 -9.61 -7.48
CA SER A 57 -0.35 -10.49 -6.30
C SER A 57 0.50 -9.89 -5.18
N VAL A 58 1.70 -9.41 -5.48
CA VAL A 58 2.58 -8.81 -4.47
C VAL A 58 2.02 -7.48 -3.96
N ALA A 59 1.43 -6.64 -4.83
CA ALA A 59 0.75 -5.41 -4.41
C ALA A 59 -0.41 -5.68 -3.43
N GLN A 60 -1.22 -6.71 -3.66
CA GLN A 60 -2.31 -7.11 -2.75
C GLN A 60 -1.80 -7.61 -1.39
N LEU A 61 -0.68 -8.33 -1.38
CA LEU A 61 -0.02 -8.72 -0.13
C LEU A 61 0.46 -7.48 0.64
N PHE A 62 1.06 -6.50 -0.04
CA PHE A 62 1.46 -5.24 0.59
C PHE A 62 0.27 -4.48 1.15
N ASN A 63 -0.84 -4.38 0.41
CA ASN A 63 -2.09 -3.77 0.91
C ASN A 63 -2.54 -4.42 2.22
N THR A 64 -2.52 -5.75 2.27
CA THR A 64 -2.96 -6.53 3.43
C THR A 64 -2.04 -6.34 4.64
N GLU A 65 -0.73 -6.48 4.45
CA GLU A 65 0.26 -6.35 5.53
C GLU A 65 0.34 -4.90 6.04
N LEU A 66 0.24 -3.89 5.17
CA LEU A 66 0.18 -2.48 5.57
C LEU A 66 -1.08 -2.16 6.37
N LEU A 67 -2.24 -2.68 5.96
CA LEU A 67 -3.48 -2.50 6.70
C LEU A 67 -3.39 -3.17 8.08
N ALA A 68 -2.83 -4.38 8.14
CA ALA A 68 -2.61 -5.10 9.39
C ALA A 68 -1.64 -4.37 10.34
N SER A 69 -0.67 -3.63 9.79
CA SER A 69 0.28 -2.85 10.59
C SER A 69 -0.39 -1.69 11.34
N GLY A 70 -1.49 -1.13 10.83
CA GLY A 70 -2.22 -0.03 11.48
C GLY A 70 -1.47 1.32 11.51
N HIS A 71 -0.38 1.47 10.76
CA HIS A 71 0.45 2.67 10.74
C HIS A 71 0.14 3.65 9.59
N PHE A 72 -0.64 3.22 8.59
CA PHE A 72 -0.90 3.99 7.37
C PHE A 72 -2.39 4.09 7.06
N CYS A 73 -2.81 5.21 6.49
CA CYS A 73 -4.17 5.37 5.96
C CYS A 73 -4.16 4.92 4.49
N LEU A 74 -4.63 3.72 4.19
CA LEU A 74 -4.59 3.19 2.83
C LEU A 74 -5.79 3.64 1.99
N LEU A 75 -5.51 4.13 0.78
CA LEU A 75 -6.56 4.36 -0.21
C LEU A 75 -7.17 3.02 -0.64
N GLU A 76 -8.50 2.97 -0.66
CA GLU A 76 -9.25 1.76 -1.01
C GLU A 76 -8.92 1.28 -2.44
N GLU A 77 -8.57 0.00 -2.55
CA GLU A 77 -8.04 -0.58 -3.79
C GLU A 77 -9.02 -0.46 -4.97
N SER A 78 -10.32 -0.68 -4.74
CA SER A 78 -11.30 -0.62 -5.83
C SER A 78 -11.49 0.81 -6.35
N SER A 79 -11.52 1.81 -5.46
CA SER A 79 -11.51 3.22 -5.82
C SER A 79 -10.27 3.62 -6.61
N MET A 80 -9.09 3.19 -6.15
CA MET A 80 -7.82 3.42 -6.84
C MET A 80 -7.84 2.81 -8.25
N ARG A 81 -8.23 1.53 -8.41
CA ARG A 81 -8.32 0.89 -9.72
C ARG A 81 -9.29 1.59 -10.67
N ARG A 82 -10.46 2.03 -10.20
CA ARG A 82 -11.42 2.81 -11.01
C ARG A 82 -10.80 4.11 -11.52
N GLN A 83 -10.06 4.82 -10.67
CA GLN A 83 -9.39 6.06 -11.05
C GLN A 83 -8.24 5.82 -12.04
N LEU A 84 -7.43 4.78 -11.84
CA LEU A 84 -6.36 4.42 -12.78
C LEU A 84 -6.89 4.12 -14.19
N ILE A 85 -8.02 3.42 -14.29
CA ILE A 85 -8.69 3.16 -15.57
C ILE A 85 -9.12 4.47 -16.24
N GLY A 86 -9.73 5.38 -15.49
CA GLY A 86 -10.11 6.71 -16.00
C GLY A 86 -8.91 7.54 -16.47
N LEU A 87 -7.77 7.42 -15.80
CA LEU A 87 -6.52 8.10 -16.13
C LEU A 87 -5.71 7.43 -17.26
N LYS A 88 -6.15 6.27 -17.77
CA LYS A 88 -5.45 5.48 -18.81
C LYS A 88 -3.99 5.20 -18.47
N VAL A 89 -3.74 4.88 -17.20
CA VAL A 89 -2.38 4.64 -16.70
C VAL A 89 -1.86 3.30 -17.20
N ASP A 90 -0.63 3.33 -17.72
CA ASP A 90 0.14 2.13 -18.02
C ASP A 90 0.83 1.61 -16.76
N VAL A 91 0.44 0.42 -16.32
CA VAL A 91 0.94 -0.20 -15.08
C VAL A 91 2.43 -0.50 -15.16
N ASP A 92 2.94 -0.86 -16.33
CA ASP A 92 4.34 -1.25 -16.50
C ASP A 92 5.29 -0.06 -16.30
N ARG A 93 4.77 1.17 -16.34
CA ARG A 93 5.53 2.39 -16.13
C ARG A 93 5.41 2.96 -14.72
N LEU A 94 4.61 2.33 -13.85
CA LEU A 94 4.35 2.85 -12.51
C LEU A 94 5.56 2.79 -11.58
N ALA A 95 6.57 1.97 -11.89
CA ALA A 95 7.82 1.96 -11.12
C ALA A 95 8.64 3.27 -11.28
N ASP A 96 8.40 4.03 -12.35
CA ASP A 96 8.98 5.36 -12.54
C ASP A 96 8.40 6.36 -11.53
N VAL A 97 9.28 6.99 -10.76
CA VAL A 97 8.94 7.97 -9.72
C VAL A 97 8.12 9.13 -10.28
N SER A 98 8.42 9.66 -11.48
CA SER A 98 7.65 10.79 -12.00
C SER A 98 6.22 10.41 -12.34
N ILE A 99 6.04 9.22 -12.93
CA ILE A 99 4.73 8.71 -13.33
C ILE A 99 3.91 8.34 -12.09
N ALA A 100 4.53 7.62 -11.14
CA ALA A 100 3.91 7.30 -9.86
C ALA A 100 3.43 8.57 -9.13
N ARG A 101 4.21 9.66 -9.21
CA ARG A 101 3.82 10.96 -8.62
C ARG A 101 2.65 11.60 -9.33
N ASP A 102 2.63 11.59 -10.66
CA ASP A 102 1.51 12.10 -11.46
C ASP A 102 0.21 11.38 -11.10
N VAL A 103 0.29 10.05 -11.03
CA VAL A 103 -0.82 9.20 -10.61
C VAL A 103 -1.25 9.50 -9.18
N GLY A 104 -0.30 9.59 -8.25
CA GLY A 104 -0.60 9.91 -6.85
C GLY A 104 -1.24 11.29 -6.67
N ARG A 105 -0.88 12.28 -7.50
CA ARG A 105 -1.59 13.58 -7.56
C ARG A 105 -3.05 13.39 -8.00
N GLY A 106 -3.28 12.60 -9.05
CA GLY A 106 -4.62 12.28 -9.54
C GLY A 106 -5.47 11.48 -8.55
N LEU A 107 -4.83 10.68 -7.68
CA LEU A 107 -5.47 9.93 -6.60
C LEU A 107 -5.63 10.75 -5.31
N PHE A 108 -5.08 11.96 -5.27
CA PHE A 108 -5.11 12.88 -4.12
C PHE A 108 -4.54 12.27 -2.83
N VAL A 109 -3.47 11.47 -2.94
CA VAL A 109 -2.78 10.87 -1.80
C VAL A 109 -1.50 11.63 -1.43
N ASP A 110 -0.96 11.38 -0.23
CA ASP A 110 0.26 12.03 0.26
C ASP A 110 1.52 11.29 -0.19
N ALA A 111 1.41 9.97 -0.30
CA ALA A 111 2.46 9.10 -0.80
C ALA A 111 1.90 7.94 -1.64
N VAL A 112 2.75 7.38 -2.50
CA VAL A 112 2.47 6.17 -3.28
C VAL A 112 3.50 5.11 -2.96
N LEU A 113 3.03 3.88 -2.75
CA LEU A 113 3.87 2.70 -2.77
C LEU A 113 3.91 2.17 -4.19
N THR A 114 5.10 2.11 -4.77
CA THR A 114 5.32 1.62 -6.13
C THR A 114 6.58 0.75 -6.20
N GLY A 115 6.73 -0.02 -7.26
CA GLY A 115 7.89 -0.87 -7.44
C GLY A 115 7.72 -1.88 -8.55
N SER A 116 8.60 -2.87 -8.56
CA SER A 116 8.62 -3.95 -9.54
C SER A 116 8.84 -5.30 -8.87
N VAL A 117 8.25 -6.34 -9.47
CA VAL A 117 8.45 -7.74 -9.09
C VAL A 117 9.35 -8.39 -10.12
N SER A 118 10.58 -8.70 -9.74
CA SER A 118 11.60 -9.28 -10.62
C SER A 118 11.56 -10.80 -10.66
N GLU A 119 11.02 -11.45 -9.63
CA GLU A 119 10.97 -12.90 -9.53
C GLU A 119 9.70 -13.34 -8.82
N PHE A 120 9.00 -14.30 -9.43
CA PHE A 120 7.80 -14.92 -8.88
C PHE A 120 7.57 -16.26 -9.60
N SER A 121 8.40 -17.23 -9.29
CA SER A 121 8.35 -18.54 -9.95
C SER A 121 8.80 -19.66 -9.01
N TYR A 122 8.46 -20.90 -9.36
CA TYR A 122 9.18 -22.05 -8.82
C TYR A 122 10.45 -22.23 -9.65
N GLN A 123 11.61 -22.24 -8.97
CA GLN A 123 12.90 -22.49 -9.60
C GLN A 123 12.97 -23.93 -10.10
N HIS A 124 13.50 -24.10 -11.31
CA HIS A 124 13.63 -25.40 -11.95
C HIS A 124 14.88 -26.11 -11.43
N GLY A 125 14.75 -27.36 -11.02
CA GLY A 125 15.86 -28.16 -10.49
C GLY A 125 15.40 -29.49 -9.93
N LEU A 126 16.26 -30.14 -9.15
CA LEU A 126 15.92 -31.39 -8.44
C LEU A 126 14.73 -31.22 -7.48
N ARG A 127 14.50 -29.99 -7.00
CA ARG A 127 13.34 -29.58 -6.20
C ARG A 127 12.79 -28.29 -6.78
N GLU A 128 11.46 -28.20 -6.88
CA GLU A 128 10.76 -26.97 -7.22
C GLU A 128 10.64 -26.10 -5.97
N GLU A 129 11.55 -25.15 -5.81
CA GLU A 129 11.54 -24.21 -4.69
C GLU A 129 10.92 -22.88 -5.12
N PRO A 130 9.96 -22.32 -4.36
CA PRO A 130 9.41 -21.02 -4.67
C PRO A 130 10.47 -19.94 -4.49
N ALA A 131 10.56 -19.02 -5.45
CA ALA A 131 11.43 -17.85 -5.37
C ALA A 131 10.61 -16.59 -5.65
N VAL A 132 10.83 -15.58 -4.82
CA VAL A 132 10.16 -14.29 -4.90
C VAL A 132 11.18 -13.18 -4.72
N GLY A 133 11.14 -12.19 -5.61
CA GLY A 133 12.04 -11.04 -5.61
C GLY A 133 11.32 -9.78 -6.06
N PHE A 134 11.50 -8.69 -5.32
CA PHE A 134 10.87 -7.40 -5.63
C PHE A 134 11.69 -6.22 -5.12
N ASN A 135 11.45 -5.06 -5.74
CA ASN A 135 11.98 -3.76 -5.34
C ASN A 135 10.83 -2.77 -5.16
N ILE A 136 10.62 -2.29 -3.94
CA ILE A 136 9.48 -1.42 -3.58
C ILE A 136 9.99 -0.12 -2.97
N GLN A 137 9.30 0.98 -3.24
CA GLN A 137 9.58 2.29 -2.69
C GLN A 137 8.29 3.03 -2.33
N LEU A 138 8.33 3.76 -1.23
CA LEU A 138 7.31 4.71 -0.80
C LEU A 138 7.79 6.12 -1.18
N VAL A 139 7.03 6.78 -2.04
CA VAL A 139 7.39 8.09 -2.62
C VAL A 139 6.40 9.14 -2.15
N ARG A 140 6.89 10.23 -1.57
CA ARG A 140 6.05 11.39 -1.24
C ARG A 140 5.67 12.14 -2.51
N ILE A 141 4.39 12.48 -2.64
CA ILE A 141 3.86 13.12 -3.85
C ILE A 141 4.32 14.56 -3.99
N ASN A 142 4.40 15.31 -2.88
CA ASN A 142 4.68 16.75 -2.88
C ASN A 142 6.04 17.10 -3.51
N ASP A 143 7.12 16.44 -3.08
CA ASP A 143 8.50 16.72 -3.49
C ASP A 143 9.16 15.58 -4.28
N GLY A 144 8.62 14.36 -4.21
CA GLY A 144 9.18 13.17 -4.85
C GLY A 144 10.26 12.47 -4.04
N VAL A 145 10.42 12.85 -2.78
CA VAL A 145 11.36 12.20 -1.87
C VAL A 145 10.91 10.76 -1.64
N VAL A 146 11.88 9.85 -1.72
CA VAL A 146 11.68 8.44 -1.37
C VAL A 146 11.73 8.32 0.15
N LEU A 147 10.57 8.15 0.77
CA LEU A 147 10.41 8.00 2.21
C LEU A 147 10.90 6.65 2.72
N TRP A 148 10.74 5.62 1.89
CA TRP A 148 11.21 4.29 2.20
C TRP A 148 11.52 3.51 0.93
N ARG A 149 12.47 2.59 1.00
CA ARG A 149 12.74 1.62 -0.08
C ARG A 149 13.14 0.29 0.52
N ALA A 150 12.69 -0.80 -0.09
CA ALA A 150 13.15 -2.14 0.22
C ALA A 150 13.42 -2.96 -1.05
N SER A 151 14.45 -3.79 -0.97
CA SER A 151 14.72 -4.87 -1.91
C SER A 151 14.72 -6.19 -1.14
N GLN A 152 13.88 -7.12 -1.57
CA GLN A 152 13.77 -8.45 -0.99
C GLN A 152 13.97 -9.50 -2.06
N SER A 153 14.71 -10.55 -1.70
CA SER A 153 14.79 -11.79 -2.46
C SER A 153 14.73 -12.93 -1.46
N LEU A 154 13.74 -13.81 -1.63
CA LEU A 154 13.50 -14.94 -0.76
C LEU A 154 13.25 -16.19 -1.59
N MET A 155 14.02 -17.23 -1.27
CA MET A 155 13.82 -18.58 -1.77
C MET A 155 13.22 -19.42 -0.64
N GLY A 156 12.27 -20.29 -0.97
CA GLY A 156 11.74 -21.27 -0.03
C GLY A 156 12.86 -22.21 0.43
N SER A 157 12.90 -22.52 1.73
CA SER A 157 14.04 -23.24 2.35
C SER A 157 13.61 -24.54 3.03
N GLY A 158 12.44 -25.08 2.67
CA GLY A 158 11.85 -26.25 3.33
C GLY A 158 12.58 -27.55 2.99
N PHE A 159 13.27 -28.16 3.97
CA PHE A 159 13.94 -29.46 3.80
C PHE A 159 12.93 -30.61 3.63
N LEU A 160 11.87 -30.62 4.45
CA LEU A 160 10.86 -31.70 4.52
C LEU A 160 9.52 -31.36 3.86
N SER A 161 9.23 -30.08 3.61
CA SER A 161 7.95 -29.63 3.06
C SER A 161 8.16 -28.68 1.88
N ARG A 162 7.33 -28.83 0.84
CA ARG A 162 7.24 -27.85 -0.25
C ARG A 162 6.47 -26.63 0.25
N GLU A 163 7.06 -25.46 0.10
CA GLU A 163 6.40 -24.20 0.41
C GLU A 163 5.63 -23.70 -0.82
N SER A 164 4.51 -23.02 -0.59
CA SER A 164 3.80 -22.31 -1.65
C SER A 164 4.54 -21.02 -2.01
N ILE A 165 4.54 -20.66 -3.29
CA ILE A 165 5.03 -19.37 -3.75
C ILE A 165 4.31 -18.20 -3.07
N TYR A 166 3.01 -18.33 -2.80
CA TYR A 166 2.25 -17.30 -2.09
C TYR A 166 2.66 -17.19 -0.62
N TYR A 167 2.98 -18.30 0.04
CA TYR A 167 3.52 -18.28 1.41
C TYR A 167 4.87 -17.56 1.43
N THR A 168 5.75 -17.88 0.48
CA THR A 168 7.07 -17.24 0.34
C THR A 168 6.94 -15.75 0.04
N ALA A 169 6.02 -15.38 -0.84
CA ALA A 169 5.72 -13.98 -1.16
C ALA A 169 5.21 -13.21 0.05
N GLN A 170 4.24 -13.77 0.78
CA GLN A 170 3.70 -13.16 1.98
C GLN A 170 4.79 -12.98 3.04
N LYS A 171 5.64 -13.99 3.26
CA LYS A 171 6.79 -13.91 4.17
C LYS A 171 7.77 -12.80 3.77
N ALA A 172 8.10 -12.68 2.48
CA ALA A 172 8.96 -11.62 1.98
C ALA A 172 8.34 -10.22 2.17
N VAL A 173 7.06 -10.06 1.88
CA VAL A 173 6.31 -8.80 2.08
C VAL A 173 6.22 -8.44 3.56
N HIS A 174 5.85 -9.40 4.40
CA HIS A 174 5.78 -9.23 5.85
C HIS A 174 7.12 -8.71 6.41
N ASN A 175 8.22 -9.36 6.03
CA ASN A 175 9.55 -8.92 6.41
C ASN A 175 9.79 -7.46 5.99
N ALA A 176 9.45 -7.07 4.76
CA ALA A 176 9.61 -5.69 4.32
C ALA A 176 8.76 -4.69 5.13
N VAL A 177 7.48 -5.02 5.41
CA VAL A 177 6.56 -4.13 6.13
C VAL A 177 6.95 -3.96 7.60
N VAL A 178 7.42 -5.02 8.28
CA VAL A 178 7.92 -4.91 9.67
C VAL A 178 9.06 -3.88 9.79
N TRP A 179 9.95 -3.82 8.80
CA TRP A 179 11.00 -2.80 8.75
C TRP A 179 10.45 -1.40 8.47
N LEU A 180 9.46 -1.28 7.58
CA LEU A 180 8.81 -0.02 7.25
C LEU A 180 8.09 0.59 8.47
N SER A 181 7.35 -0.21 9.23
CA SER A 181 6.59 0.23 10.40
C SER A 181 7.46 0.55 11.62
N GLY A 182 8.78 0.30 11.54
CA GLY A 182 9.71 0.52 12.65
C GLY A 182 9.65 -0.55 13.76
N ASP A 183 8.88 -1.63 13.54
CA ASP A 183 8.76 -2.75 14.48
C ASP A 183 9.97 -3.68 14.46
N GLY A 184 10.82 -3.60 13.43
CA GLY A 184 12.04 -4.39 13.31
C GLY A 184 13.08 -4.21 14.43
N ASN A 185 12.89 -3.25 15.35
CA ASN A 185 13.77 -3.06 16.53
C ASN A 185 13.09 -3.44 17.86
N ARG A 186 11.85 -3.95 17.84
CA ARG A 186 11.19 -4.53 19.03
C ARG A 186 11.47 -6.04 19.04
N ASN A 187 12.43 -6.43 19.88
CA ASN A 187 12.78 -7.78 20.35
C ASN A 187 12.01 -8.95 19.71
N GLU A 188 12.76 -9.85 19.07
CA GLU A 188 12.51 -11.30 18.92
C GLU A 188 11.09 -11.77 18.53
N ALA A 189 11.04 -12.45 17.38
CA ALA A 189 10.49 -13.80 17.29
C ALA A 189 9.18 -14.07 18.05
N SER A 190 8.10 -13.33 17.79
CA SER A 190 6.77 -13.90 17.94
C SER A 190 6.45 -14.64 16.65
N GLU A 191 6.76 -15.93 16.65
CA GLU A 191 6.39 -16.91 15.63
C GLU A 191 5.08 -16.56 14.90
N LEU A 192 5.15 -16.36 13.59
CA LEU A 192 4.06 -16.80 12.71
C LEU A 192 3.96 -18.33 12.89
N LYS A 193 3.28 -18.78 13.95
CA LYS A 193 2.90 -20.19 14.08
C LYS A 193 2.09 -20.53 12.86
N ALA A 194 2.63 -21.42 12.02
CA ALA A 194 1.89 -22.03 10.94
C ALA A 194 0.54 -22.56 11.47
N PRO A 195 -0.55 -22.47 10.71
CA PRO A 195 -1.83 -23.02 11.14
C PRO A 195 -1.61 -24.51 11.49
N PRO A 196 -2.16 -25.00 12.62
CA PRO A 196 -2.00 -26.39 12.99
C PRO A 196 -2.51 -27.28 11.86
N PRO A 197 -1.80 -28.38 11.52
CA PRO A 197 -2.28 -29.30 10.50
C PRO A 197 -3.68 -29.82 10.89
N PRO A 198 -4.59 -30.02 9.93
CA PRO A 198 -5.92 -30.53 10.23
C PRO A 198 -5.79 -31.96 10.78
N GLY A 199 -5.85 -32.08 12.10
CA GLY A 199 -5.64 -33.31 12.84
C GLY A 199 -6.76 -33.58 13.83
N LYS A 200 -7.62 -34.54 13.45
CA LYS A 200 -8.48 -35.41 14.26
C LYS A 200 -9.28 -34.77 15.41
N TRP A 201 -10.59 -34.70 15.21
CA TRP A 201 -11.58 -34.58 16.28
C TRP A 201 -11.37 -35.71 17.31
N VAL A 202 -10.81 -35.36 18.46
CA VAL A 202 -10.85 -36.20 19.66
C VAL A 202 -11.82 -35.53 20.61
N GLY A 203 -12.88 -36.26 20.98
CA GLY A 203 -14.04 -35.77 21.69
C GLY A 203 -13.71 -35.04 22.98
N VAL A 204 -14.28 -33.84 23.13
CA VAL A 204 -14.31 -33.12 24.40
C VAL A 204 -15.62 -33.48 25.09
N GLY A 205 -15.50 -34.16 26.23
CA GLY A 205 -16.61 -34.42 27.14
C GLY A 205 -17.19 -33.13 27.70
N MET A 206 -18.51 -33.11 27.81
CA MET A 206 -19.30 -32.10 28.52
C MET A 206 -18.91 -32.04 30.00
N PRO A 207 -18.76 -30.84 30.58
CA PRO A 207 -19.00 -30.64 32.00
C PRO A 207 -20.44 -30.12 32.20
N GLU A 208 -21.27 -30.94 32.85
CA GLU A 208 -22.39 -30.47 33.65
C GLU A 208 -21.88 -29.51 34.74
N LYS A 209 -22.42 -28.29 34.80
CA LYS A 209 -22.70 -27.60 36.07
C LYS A 209 -23.96 -26.75 35.95
N THR A 210 -25.01 -27.28 36.59
CA THR A 210 -25.97 -26.61 37.47
C THR A 210 -25.96 -25.08 37.53
N GLY A 211 -27.14 -24.50 37.31
CA GLY A 211 -27.37 -23.07 37.27
C GLY A 211 -27.33 -22.36 38.63
N GLN A 212 -27.05 -21.07 38.55
CA GLN A 212 -27.52 -20.08 39.52
C GLN A 212 -27.70 -18.76 38.77
N ARG A 213 -28.87 -18.17 38.95
CA ARG A 213 -29.38 -16.99 38.27
C ARG A 213 -29.16 -15.81 39.22
N ASP A 214 -28.17 -14.96 38.94
CA ASP A 214 -28.01 -13.69 39.63
C ASP A 214 -28.32 -12.54 38.67
N GLN A 215 -29.36 -11.78 39.04
CA GLN A 215 -29.66 -10.44 38.56
C GLN A 215 -28.74 -9.45 39.28
N GLY A 216 -28.08 -8.56 38.54
CA GLY A 216 -27.35 -7.41 39.07
C GLY A 216 -27.04 -6.46 37.91
N GLU A 217 -27.89 -5.45 37.73
CA GLU A 217 -27.64 -4.07 38.16
C GLU A 217 -26.72 -3.32 37.19
N ASP A 218 -27.40 -2.58 36.32
CA ASP A 218 -26.91 -1.45 35.52
C ASP A 218 -26.18 -0.46 36.42
N SER A 219 -24.85 -0.44 36.31
CA SER A 219 -24.04 0.67 36.79
C SER A 219 -23.04 1.05 35.70
N GLY A 220 -23.42 2.05 34.90
CA GLY A 220 -22.50 2.74 34.02
C GLY A 220 -21.35 3.33 34.82
N ASP A 221 -20.13 2.85 34.58
CA ASP A 221 -18.91 3.43 35.11
C ASP A 221 -18.61 4.76 34.38
N PRO A 222 -18.63 5.93 35.06
CA PRO A 222 -18.38 7.22 34.42
C PRO A 222 -16.90 7.55 34.20
N ARG A 223 -15.98 6.57 34.26
CA ARG A 223 -14.53 6.83 34.23
C ARG A 223 -13.75 6.17 33.09
N ILE A 224 -14.38 5.85 31.96
CA ILE A 224 -13.61 5.72 30.72
C ILE A 224 -13.28 7.14 30.26
N GLN A 225 -12.15 7.67 30.74
CA GLN A 225 -11.57 8.86 30.14
C GLN A 225 -11.27 8.57 28.67
N GLU A 226 -11.68 9.48 27.80
CA GLU A 226 -11.54 9.47 26.34
C GLU A 226 -10.07 9.30 25.83
N ASN A 227 -9.11 9.24 26.75
CA ASN A 227 -7.68 9.16 26.45
C ASN A 227 -7.13 7.73 26.22
N ASP A 228 -7.90 6.68 26.56
CA ASP A 228 -7.47 5.27 26.46
C ASP A 228 -7.92 4.57 25.16
N LEU A 229 -8.08 5.32 24.05
CA LEU A 229 -8.12 4.69 22.74
C LEU A 229 -6.75 4.03 22.47
N LEU A 230 -6.73 2.70 22.42
CA LEU A 230 -5.61 1.90 21.90
C LEU A 230 -5.00 2.59 20.66
N PRO A 231 -3.67 2.58 20.48
CA PRO A 231 -3.00 3.32 19.41
C PRO A 231 -3.63 3.08 18.02
N GLY A 232 -4.14 1.87 17.75
CA GLY A 232 -4.89 1.55 16.53
C GLY A 232 -6.23 2.28 16.38
N LYS A 233 -7.00 2.51 17.45
CA LYS A 233 -8.26 3.28 17.36
C LYS A 233 -8.03 4.76 17.07
N LYS A 234 -6.97 5.37 17.63
CA LYS A 234 -6.60 6.76 17.32
C LYS A 234 -6.19 6.91 15.86
N MET A 235 -5.42 5.96 15.33
CA MET A 235 -5.05 5.93 13.91
C MET A 235 -6.26 5.76 12.99
N ILE A 236 -7.19 4.85 13.32
CA ILE A 236 -8.42 4.65 12.52
C ILE A 236 -9.24 5.94 12.45
N GLN A 237 -9.47 6.62 13.58
CA GLN A 237 -10.21 7.87 13.61
C GLN A 237 -9.49 8.96 12.82
N ALA A 238 -8.18 9.09 13.02
CA ALA A 238 -7.38 10.09 12.30
C ALA A 238 -7.39 9.85 10.77
N CYS A 239 -7.32 8.59 10.34
CA CYS A 239 -7.47 8.24 8.93
C CYS A 239 -8.86 8.60 8.39
N ALA A 240 -9.92 8.30 9.15
CA ALA A 240 -11.29 8.64 8.74
C ALA A 240 -11.47 10.15 8.55
N ASP A 241 -10.99 10.95 9.53
CA ASP A 241 -11.05 12.40 9.47
C ASP A 241 -10.26 12.95 8.26
N LEU A 242 -9.07 12.39 8.01
CA LEU A 242 -8.22 12.77 6.89
C LEU A 242 -8.88 12.46 5.53
N PHE A 243 -9.50 11.29 5.37
CA PHE A 243 -10.25 10.95 4.16
C PHE A 243 -11.45 11.86 3.94
N ILE A 244 -12.20 12.20 5.00
CA ILE A 244 -13.33 13.13 4.93
C ILE A 244 -12.85 14.51 4.45
N GLN A 245 -11.83 15.06 5.11
CA GLN A 245 -11.25 16.36 4.73
C GLN A 245 -10.79 16.37 3.27
N ARG A 246 -10.12 15.30 2.82
CA ARG A 246 -9.65 15.17 1.44
C ARG A 246 -10.79 15.09 0.43
N SER A 247 -11.85 14.33 0.75
CA SER A 247 -13.02 14.21 -0.12
C SER A 247 -13.77 15.55 -0.29
N LEU A 248 -13.85 16.36 0.76
CA LEU A 248 -14.45 17.69 0.72
C LEU A 248 -13.58 18.66 -0.11
N ALA A 249 -12.27 18.61 0.08
CA ALA A 249 -11.32 19.39 -0.71
C ALA A 249 -11.39 19.04 -2.20
N MET A 250 -11.52 17.75 -2.53
CA MET A 250 -11.70 17.28 -3.91
C MET A 250 -12.97 17.82 -4.56
N LYS A 251 -14.13 17.70 -3.89
CA LYS A 251 -15.39 18.21 -4.42
C LYS A 251 -15.32 19.71 -4.69
N LYS A 252 -14.75 20.46 -3.75
CA LYS A 252 -14.53 21.90 -3.91
C LYS A 252 -13.66 22.21 -5.13
N ALA A 253 -12.56 21.48 -5.33
CA ALA A 253 -11.68 21.66 -6.48
C ALA A 253 -12.38 21.31 -7.82
N GLU A 254 -13.21 20.27 -7.85
CA GLU A 254 -14.01 19.89 -9.01
C GLU A 254 -15.06 20.96 -9.35
N ASP A 255 -15.76 21.49 -8.35
CA ASP A 255 -16.74 22.56 -8.51
C ASP A 255 -16.08 23.85 -9.01
N GLU A 256 -14.90 24.21 -8.48
CA GLU A 256 -14.10 25.34 -8.96
C GLU A 256 -13.62 25.15 -10.41
N ALA A 257 -13.21 23.94 -10.79
CA ALA A 257 -12.80 23.63 -12.16
C ALA A 257 -13.97 23.75 -13.15
N LYS A 258 -15.15 23.22 -12.80
CA LYS A 258 -16.38 23.38 -13.59
C LYS A 258 -16.80 24.84 -13.71
N ALA A 259 -16.69 25.61 -12.63
CA ALA A 259 -16.99 27.04 -12.65
C ALA A 259 -16.04 27.81 -13.59
N ARG A 260 -14.75 27.47 -13.60
CA ARG A 260 -13.76 28.08 -14.53
C ARG A 260 -14.07 27.73 -15.99
N GLU A 261 -14.37 26.48 -16.29
CA GLU A 261 -14.73 26.04 -17.65
C GLU A 261 -16.01 26.74 -18.15
N ASN A 262 -17.04 26.84 -17.30
CA ASN A 262 -18.28 27.55 -17.62
C ASN A 262 -18.05 29.05 -17.83
N ALA A 263 -17.18 29.67 -17.04
CA ALA A 263 -16.81 31.08 -17.21
C ALA A 263 -16.05 31.32 -18.54
N GLU A 264 -15.16 30.41 -18.93
CA GLU A 264 -14.43 30.48 -20.20
C GLU A 264 -15.38 30.33 -21.40
N LYS A 265 -16.31 29.37 -21.35
CA LYS A 265 -17.38 29.21 -22.35
C LYS A 265 -18.27 30.45 -22.46
N ALA A 266 -18.71 31.02 -21.34
CA ALA A 266 -19.51 32.24 -21.32
C ALA A 266 -18.73 33.47 -21.85
N ALA A 267 -17.41 33.52 -21.63
CA ALA A 267 -16.56 34.57 -22.20
C ALA A 267 -16.37 34.40 -23.71
N ALA A 268 -16.27 33.16 -24.21
CA ALA A 268 -16.21 32.87 -25.64
C ALA A 268 -17.51 33.26 -26.38
N GLU A 269 -18.68 32.92 -25.83
CA GLU A 269 -19.99 33.31 -26.40
C GLU A 269 -20.18 34.85 -26.46
N LYS A 270 -19.67 35.57 -25.46
CA LYS A 270 -19.74 37.05 -25.44
C LYS A 270 -18.83 37.69 -26.49
N LYS A 271 -17.71 37.06 -26.85
CA LYS A 271 -16.83 37.53 -27.93
C LYS A 271 -17.49 37.34 -29.29
N ASP A 272 -18.15 36.20 -29.50
CA ASP A 272 -18.83 35.87 -30.77
C ASP A 272 -19.99 36.83 -31.07
N LYS A 273 -20.78 37.20 -30.05
CA LYS A 273 -21.88 38.20 -30.19
C LYS A 273 -21.40 39.65 -30.43
N LYS A 274 -20.14 39.98 -30.14
CA LYS A 274 -19.58 41.32 -30.39
C LYS A 274 -19.05 41.47 -31.83
N GLN A 275 -19.05 40.39 -32.59
CA GLN A 275 -18.62 40.29 -33.98
C GLN A 275 -19.84 40.19 -34.91
N ASP A 276 -20.92 40.92 -34.58
CA ASP A 276 -22.11 41.01 -35.43
C ASP A 276 -21.83 42.07 -36.53
N PRO A 277 -21.88 41.73 -37.84
CA PRO A 277 -21.42 42.59 -38.94
C PRO A 277 -22.23 43.90 -39.13
N LYS A 278 -23.26 44.15 -38.33
CA LYS A 278 -24.06 45.37 -38.39
C LYS A 278 -23.37 46.60 -37.81
N THR A 279 -22.39 46.46 -36.90
CA THR A 279 -21.67 47.62 -36.32
C THR A 279 -20.52 48.10 -37.20
N VAL A 280 -20.01 47.27 -38.13
CA VAL A 280 -18.92 47.66 -39.06
C VAL A 280 -19.45 48.44 -40.27
N ALA A 281 -20.74 48.30 -40.60
CA ALA A 281 -21.36 49.01 -41.72
C ALA A 281 -21.62 50.50 -41.43
N ASP A 282 -21.87 50.86 -40.16
CA ASP A 282 -22.14 52.25 -39.79
C ASP A 282 -20.85 53.10 -39.71
N ASP A 283 -19.70 52.50 -39.33
CA ASP A 283 -18.40 53.19 -39.28
C ASP A 283 -17.80 53.48 -40.67
N LEU A 284 -18.22 52.77 -41.72
CA LEU A 284 -17.75 52.98 -43.10
C LEU A 284 -18.55 54.03 -43.87
N LEU A 285 -19.66 54.55 -43.31
CA LEU A 285 -20.51 55.54 -43.97
C LEU A 285 -20.19 57.00 -43.59
N GLU A 286 -19.38 57.26 -42.56
CA GLU A 286 -18.99 58.64 -42.19
C GLU A 286 -17.73 59.18 -42.90
N LEU A 287 -17.01 58.35 -43.66
CA LEU A 287 -15.72 58.76 -44.28
C LEU A 287 -15.83 59.31 -45.72
N ASN A 288 -17.03 59.52 -46.27
CA ASN A 288 -17.17 59.85 -47.69
C ASN A 288 -18.12 61.03 -48.01
N LEU A 289 -17.98 62.14 -47.30
CA LEU A 289 -18.54 63.42 -47.74
C LEU A 289 -17.41 64.38 -48.16
N PRO A 290 -17.27 64.71 -49.46
CA PRO A 290 -16.32 65.72 -49.91
C PRO A 290 -16.82 67.14 -49.58
N PRO A 291 -15.94 68.07 -49.16
CA PRO A 291 -16.32 69.46 -48.93
C PRO A 291 -16.58 70.21 -50.25
N LYS A 292 -17.47 71.20 -50.15
CA LYS A 292 -18.01 72.09 -51.21
C LYS A 292 -16.95 72.95 -51.90
#